data_AF-A0A3N5JHJ9-F1
#
_entry.id   AF-A0A3N5JHJ9-F1
#
_cell.length_a   1.000
_cell.length_b   1.000
_cell.length_c   1.000
_cell.angle_alpha   90.00
_cell.angle_beta   90.00
_cell.angle_gamma   90.00
#
_symmetry.space_group_name_H-M   'P 1'
#
loop_
_entity.id
_entity.type
_entity.pdbx_description
1 polymer ?
#
loop_
_entity_poly.entity_id
_entity_poly.type
_entity_poly.pdbx_seq_one_letter_code
_entity_poly.pdbx_strand_id
1 'polypeptide(L)'
;MAGDWIKVETCTPDKPEVYQLAETLGIDPDAITGKLLRIWVWADQQTFDGNAGSVTKTLLDRITGVSGFAEAMLKVGWLEKTDAGFRLPNFDRHNGNTAKSRALSGKRVAKHRSKPAEK
;
A
#
# COMPACT_ATOMS: atom_id res chain seq x y z
N MET A 1 3.15 -23.37 2.48
CA MET A 1 3.73 -22.13 3.05
C MET A 1 2.83 -20.98 2.61
N ALA A 2 2.31 -20.18 3.54
CA ALA A 2 1.52 -19.00 3.19
C ALA A 2 2.42 -17.96 2.51
N GLY A 3 1.90 -17.25 1.50
CA GLY A 3 2.59 -16.14 0.84
C GLY A 3 2.68 -14.89 1.72
N ASP A 4 3.09 -13.76 1.15
CA ASP A 4 3.09 -12.48 1.85
C ASP A 4 1.66 -12.05 2.23
N TRP A 5 1.53 -11.45 3.41
CA TRP A 5 0.25 -10.97 3.95
C TRP A 5 0.35 -9.50 4.39
N ILE A 6 -0.81 -8.85 4.45
CA ILE A 6 -1.04 -7.48 4.95
C ILE A 6 -2.08 -7.51 6.08
N LYS A 7 -1.94 -6.64 7.08
CA LYS A 7 -2.93 -6.51 8.16
C LYS A 7 -4.03 -5.53 7.76
N VAL A 8 -5.29 -5.88 7.98
CA VAL A 8 -6.45 -5.02 7.73
C VAL A 8 -7.31 -4.98 8.99
N GLU A 9 -7.82 -3.82 9.35
CA GLU A 9 -8.77 -3.69 10.47
C GLU A 9 -10.13 -4.23 10.03
N THR A 10 -10.81 -4.96 10.91
CA THR A 10 -12.12 -5.57 10.57
C THR A 10 -13.19 -4.54 10.26
N CYS A 11 -13.08 -3.34 10.83
CA CYS A 11 -13.99 -2.22 10.59
C CYS A 11 -13.62 -1.39 9.35
N THR A 12 -12.53 -1.70 8.64
CA THR A 12 -12.10 -0.91 7.47
C THR A 12 -13.21 -0.67 6.45
N PRO A 13 -14.04 -1.66 6.05
CA PRO A 13 -15.12 -1.44 5.10
C PRO A 13 -16.16 -0.43 5.58
N ASP A 14 -16.34 -0.32 6.90
CA ASP A 14 -17.37 0.48 7.54
C ASP A 14 -16.88 1.87 7.98
N LYS A 15 -15.64 2.23 7.65
CA LYS A 15 -15.09 3.54 8.01
C LYS A 15 -15.77 4.67 7.22
N PRO A 16 -16.04 5.84 7.84
CA PRO A 16 -16.69 6.95 7.16
C PRO A 16 -15.94 7.40 5.90
N GLU A 17 -14.61 7.28 5.88
CA GLU A 17 -13.78 7.56 4.71
C GLU A 17 -14.10 6.64 3.53
N VAL A 18 -14.44 5.36 3.76
CA VAL A 18 -14.86 4.44 2.68
C VAL A 18 -16.17 4.92 2.06
N TYR A 19 -17.14 5.30 2.89
CA TYR A 19 -18.42 5.81 2.40
C TYR A 19 -18.27 7.14 1.65
N GLN A 20 -17.39 8.04 2.13
CA GLN A 20 -17.07 9.29 1.42
C GLN A 20 -16.41 9.04 0.07
N LEU A 21 -15.50 8.07 -0.01
CA LEU A 21 -14.89 7.64 -1.27
C LEU A 21 -15.93 7.04 -2.22
N ALA A 22 -16.82 6.19 -1.70
CA ALA A 22 -17.90 5.55 -2.46
C ALA A 22 -18.83 6.61 -3.08
N GLU A 23 -19.26 7.60 -2.30
CA GLU A 23 -20.05 8.73 -2.77
C GLU A 23 -19.30 9.57 -3.82
N THR A 24 -18.03 9.90 -3.55
CA THR A 24 -17.22 10.75 -4.44
C THR A 24 -16.96 10.07 -5.80
N LEU A 25 -16.73 8.76 -5.80
CA LEU A 25 -16.33 8.00 -7.00
C LEU A 25 -17.50 7.29 -7.67
N GLY A 26 -18.70 7.30 -7.06
CA GLY A 26 -19.90 6.66 -7.60
C GLY A 26 -19.80 5.14 -7.71
N ILE A 27 -19.07 4.50 -6.80
CA ILE A 27 -18.90 3.03 -6.74
C ILE A 27 -19.18 2.50 -5.34
N ASP A 28 -19.49 1.22 -5.21
CA ASP A 28 -19.90 0.65 -3.94
C ASP A 28 -18.76 0.61 -2.88
N PRO A 29 -19.09 0.68 -1.57
CA PRO A 29 -18.10 0.65 -0.49
C PRO A 29 -17.21 -0.60 -0.47
N ASP A 30 -17.72 -1.76 -0.87
CA ASP A 30 -16.95 -3.00 -0.90
C ASP A 30 -15.89 -2.96 -2.01
N ALA A 31 -16.25 -2.42 -3.17
CA ALA A 31 -15.31 -2.14 -4.25
C ALA A 31 -14.26 -1.12 -3.83
N ILE A 32 -14.62 -0.05 -3.12
CA ILE A 32 -13.64 0.88 -2.54
C ILE A 32 -12.65 0.14 -1.66
N THR A 33 -13.14 -0.69 -0.74
CA THR A 33 -12.30 -1.48 0.16
C THR A 33 -11.31 -2.35 -0.61
N GLY A 34 -11.78 -3.09 -1.63
CA GLY A 34 -10.90 -3.89 -2.48
C GLY A 34 -9.85 -3.07 -3.24
N LYS A 35 -10.20 -1.87 -3.69
CA LYS A 35 -9.29 -0.96 -4.41
C LYS A 35 -8.21 -0.40 -3.48
N LEU A 36 -8.55 -0.10 -2.23
CA LEU A 36 -7.60 0.34 -1.21
C LEU A 36 -6.61 -0.77 -0.85
N LEU A 37 -7.11 -2.00 -0.65
CA LEU A 37 -6.26 -3.17 -0.44
C LEU A 37 -5.24 -3.31 -1.57
N ARG A 38 -5.66 -3.09 -2.82
CA ARG A 38 -4.78 -3.15 -3.99
C ARG A 38 -3.68 -2.08 -3.97
N ILE A 39 -4.00 -0.85 -3.56
CA ILE A 39 -2.99 0.20 -3.34
C ILE A 39 -2.04 -0.18 -2.22
N TRP A 40 -2.54 -0.66 -1.08
CA TRP A 40 -1.69 -0.99 0.06
C TRP A 40 -0.76 -2.17 -0.22
N VAL A 41 -1.26 -3.23 -0.87
CA VAL A 41 -0.42 -4.35 -1.34
C VAL A 41 0.65 -3.87 -2.30
N TRP A 42 0.31 -2.98 -3.23
CA TRP A 42 1.29 -2.41 -4.13
C TRP A 42 2.34 -1.58 -3.38
N ALA A 43 1.91 -0.74 -2.43
CA ALA A 43 2.82 0.08 -1.64
C ALA A 43 3.75 -0.78 -0.75
N ASP A 44 3.24 -1.87 -0.19
CA ASP A 44 4.01 -2.85 0.60
C ASP A 44 5.13 -3.51 -0.23
N GLN A 45 4.89 -3.75 -1.52
CA GLN A 45 5.85 -4.35 -2.43
C GLN A 45 6.85 -3.33 -2.99
N GLN A 46 6.42 -2.09 -3.22
CA GLN A 46 7.21 -1.08 -3.93
C GLN A 46 7.93 -0.08 -3.01
N THR A 47 7.47 0.11 -1.78
CA THR A 47 8.00 1.10 -0.83
C THR A 47 8.53 0.45 0.44
N PHE A 48 9.32 1.18 1.22
CA PHE A 48 9.80 0.71 2.53
C PHE A 48 9.05 1.34 3.69
N ASP A 49 8.63 2.59 3.51
CA ASP A 49 8.09 3.51 4.52
C ASP A 49 6.76 4.14 4.09
N GLY A 50 6.17 3.66 2.99
CA GLY A 50 4.98 4.26 2.39
C GLY A 50 5.24 5.61 1.70
N ASN A 51 6.50 6.07 1.66
CA ASN A 51 6.90 7.22 0.87
C ASN A 51 7.22 6.76 -0.54
N ALA A 52 6.51 7.36 -1.48
CA ALA A 52 6.41 6.85 -2.82
C ALA A 52 6.80 8.00 -3.75
N GLY A 53 8.10 8.36 -3.72
CA GLY A 53 8.59 9.59 -4.34
C GLY A 53 8.45 9.66 -5.87
N SER A 54 8.25 8.52 -6.53
CA SER A 54 7.95 8.44 -7.98
C SER A 54 6.48 8.18 -8.29
N VAL A 55 5.62 8.18 -7.28
CA VAL A 55 4.22 7.82 -7.43
C VAL A 55 3.44 9.03 -7.88
N THR A 56 2.70 8.85 -8.96
CA THR A 56 1.82 9.88 -9.50
C THR A 56 0.38 9.52 -9.21
N LYS A 57 -0.51 10.52 -9.18
CA LYS A 57 -1.96 10.29 -9.07
C LYS A 57 -2.44 9.31 -10.16
N THR A 58 -1.94 9.49 -11.39
CA THR A 58 -2.24 8.63 -12.54
C THR A 58 -1.85 7.16 -12.31
N LEU A 59 -0.74 6.90 -11.59
CA LEU A 59 -0.34 5.53 -11.27
C LEU A 59 -1.33 4.88 -10.30
N LEU A 60 -1.74 5.58 -9.26
CA LEU A 60 -2.71 5.08 -8.28
C LEU A 60 -4.09 4.84 -8.93
N ASP A 61 -4.54 5.76 -9.77
CA ASP A 61 -5.77 5.60 -10.56
C ASP A 61 -5.68 4.38 -11.49
N ARG A 62 -4.49 4.11 -12.07
CA ARG A 62 -4.27 2.91 -12.90
C ARG A 62 -4.24 1.61 -12.08
N ILE A 63 -3.64 1.63 -10.89
CA ILE A 63 -3.58 0.47 -9.98
C ILE A 63 -4.99 0.05 -9.57
N THR A 64 -5.83 1.04 -9.27
CA THR A 64 -7.23 0.83 -8.89
C THR A 64 -8.13 0.60 -10.09
N GLY A 65 -7.79 1.13 -11.26
CA GLY A 65 -8.66 1.12 -12.43
C GLY A 65 -9.83 2.10 -12.30
N VAL A 66 -9.72 3.09 -11.41
CA VAL A 66 -10.75 4.10 -11.14
C VAL A 66 -10.12 5.46 -11.27
N SER A 67 -10.60 6.26 -12.22
CA SER A 67 -10.13 7.63 -12.42
C SER A 67 -10.50 8.52 -11.24
N GLY A 68 -9.58 9.36 -10.77
CA GLY A 68 -9.81 10.28 -9.65
C GLY A 68 -9.69 9.62 -8.27
N PHE A 69 -9.32 8.35 -8.18
CA PHE A 69 -9.18 7.63 -6.92
C PHE A 69 -8.13 8.27 -6.01
N ALA A 70 -6.96 8.62 -6.57
CA ALA A 70 -5.89 9.27 -5.83
C ALA A 70 -6.33 10.63 -5.25
N GLU A 71 -7.12 11.38 -6.02
CA GLU A 71 -7.66 12.66 -5.57
C GLU A 71 -8.66 12.48 -4.43
N ALA A 72 -9.54 11.48 -4.53
CA ALA A 72 -10.49 11.16 -3.49
C ALA A 72 -9.78 10.72 -2.20
N MET A 73 -8.72 9.92 -2.30
CA MET A 73 -7.89 9.53 -1.15
C MET A 73 -7.22 10.72 -0.46
N LEU A 74 -6.77 11.74 -1.22
CA LEU A 74 -6.23 12.98 -0.64
C LEU A 74 -7.28 13.70 0.20
N LYS A 75 -8.52 13.76 -0.28
CA LYS A 75 -9.62 14.46 0.41
C LYS A 75 -9.99 13.81 1.74
N VAL A 76 -9.99 12.48 1.81
CA VAL A 76 -10.30 11.72 3.03
C VAL A 76 -9.08 11.47 3.93
N GLY A 77 -7.91 12.02 3.57
CA GLY A 77 -6.69 11.88 4.36
C GLY A 77 -6.09 10.48 4.36
N TRP A 78 -6.37 9.67 3.34
CA TRP A 78 -5.76 8.34 3.13
C TRP A 78 -4.61 8.34 2.13
N LEU A 79 -4.37 9.50 1.53
CA LEU A 79 -3.15 9.86 0.83
C LEU A 79 -2.75 11.26 1.31
N GLU A 80 -1.46 11.51 1.47
CA GLU A 80 -0.91 12.82 1.80
C GLU A 80 0.05 13.24 0.69
N LYS A 81 0.01 14.53 0.33
CA LYS A 81 1.00 15.12 -0.56
C LYS A 81 2.17 15.66 0.28
N THR A 82 3.38 15.30 -0.11
CA THR A 82 4.62 15.78 0.50
C THR A 82 5.48 16.48 -0.56
N ASP A 83 6.52 17.20 -0.13
CA ASP A 83 7.48 17.81 -1.06
C ASP A 83 8.20 16.77 -1.93
N ALA A 84 8.29 15.53 -1.44
CA ALA A 84 8.93 14.41 -2.10
C ALA A 84 7.97 13.56 -2.95
N GLY A 85 6.66 13.81 -2.94
CA GLY A 85 5.66 13.02 -3.69
C GLY A 85 4.38 12.75 -2.92
N PHE A 86 3.99 11.48 -2.81
CA PHE A 86 2.86 11.06 -2.00
C PHE A 86 3.28 10.09 -0.89
N ARG A 87 2.55 10.17 0.22
CA ARG A 87 2.71 9.29 1.37
C ARG A 87 1.37 8.66 1.73
N LEU A 88 1.39 7.38 2.07
CA LEU A 88 0.26 6.72 2.74
C LEU A 88 0.37 6.97 4.26
N PRO A 89 -0.55 7.73 4.88
CA PRO A 89 -0.53 7.93 6.31
C PRO A 89 -0.80 6.62 7.06
N ASN A 90 -0.28 6.51 8.28
CA ASN A 90 -0.41 5.30 9.11
C ASN A 90 0.05 4.00 8.42
N PHE A 91 0.98 4.08 7.46
CA PHE A 91 1.49 2.95 6.67
C PHE A 91 1.86 1.74 7.54
N ASP A 92 2.50 1.96 8.70
CA ASP A 92 2.93 0.89 9.61
C ASP A 92 1.76 0.07 10.21
N ARG A 93 0.54 0.64 10.30
CA ARG A 93 -0.63 -0.09 10.82
C ARG A 93 -1.01 -1.27 9.94
N HIS A 94 -0.81 -1.11 8.63
CA HIS A 94 -1.09 -2.13 7.63
C HIS A 94 0.19 -2.87 7.17
N ASN A 95 1.33 -2.17 7.16
CA ASN A 95 2.59 -2.58 6.51
C ASN A 95 3.84 -2.55 7.41
N GLY A 96 3.70 -2.71 8.73
CA GLY A 96 4.80 -2.57 9.70
C GLY A 96 6.02 -3.51 9.52
N ASN A 97 5.92 -4.57 8.71
CA ASN A 97 7.08 -5.30 8.21
C ASN A 97 6.84 -5.61 6.74
N THR A 98 7.33 -4.75 5.84
CA THR A 98 6.90 -4.80 4.44
C THR A 98 7.35 -6.05 3.70
N ALA A 99 6.57 -6.51 2.70
CA ALA A 99 7.03 -7.61 1.83
C ALA A 99 8.36 -7.29 1.16
N LYS A 100 8.60 -6.02 0.80
CA LYS A 100 9.89 -5.56 0.26
C LYS A 100 11.05 -5.80 1.24
N SER A 101 10.88 -5.47 2.52
CA SER A 101 11.88 -5.71 3.56
C SER A 101 12.15 -7.20 3.79
N ARG A 102 11.06 -8.00 3.84
CA ARG A 102 11.12 -9.46 3.97
C ARG A 102 11.87 -10.09 2.79
N ALA A 103 11.56 -9.69 1.56
CA ALA A 103 12.19 -10.20 0.35
C ALA A 103 13.69 -9.90 0.29
N LEU A 104 14.11 -8.68 0.67
CA LEU A 104 15.53 -8.31 0.73
C LEU A 104 16.29 -9.06 1.82
N SER A 105 15.67 -9.23 2.98
CA SER A 105 16.24 -10.01 4.08
C SER A 105 16.40 -11.48 3.68
N GLY A 106 15.39 -12.07 3.02
CA GLY A 106 15.47 -13.42 2.45
C GLY A 106 16.62 -13.58 1.45
N LYS A 107 16.77 -12.62 0.52
CA LYS A 107 17.91 -12.60 -0.43
C LYS A 107 19.26 -12.51 0.29
N ARG A 108 19.38 -11.68 1.34
CA ARG A 108 20.60 -11.56 2.16
C ARG A 108 20.93 -12.87 2.87
N VAL A 109 19.95 -13.52 3.51
CA VAL A 109 20.14 -14.80 4.21
C VAL A 109 20.53 -15.90 3.24
N ALA A 110 19.88 -15.99 2.07
CA ALA A 110 20.26 -16.96 1.04
C ALA A 110 21.70 -16.77 0.58
N LYS A 111 22.11 -15.52 0.32
CA LYS A 111 23.49 -15.17 -0.07
C LYS A 111 24.51 -15.47 1.03
N HIS A 112 24.14 -15.29 2.30
CA HIS A 112 24.99 -15.65 3.43
C HIS A 112 25.19 -17.17 3.52
N ARG A 113 24.12 -17.95 3.35
CA ARG A 113 24.17 -19.42 3.36
C ARG A 113 24.94 -20.02 2.18
N SER A 114 24.99 -19.32 1.05
CA SER A 114 25.73 -19.78 -0.14
C SER A 114 27.22 -19.44 -0.11
N LYS A 115 27.74 -18.77 0.94
CA LYS A 115 29.19 -18.56 1.08
C LYS A 115 29.84 -19.86 1.56
N PRO A 116 30.87 -20.37 0.88
CA PRO A 116 31.66 -21.49 1.38
C PRO A 116 32.36 -21.06 2.68
N ALA A 117 32.46 -21.98 3.65
CA ALA A 117 33.22 -21.75 4.86
C ALA A 117 34.69 -21.51 4.48
N GLU A 118 35.23 -20.35 4.83
CA GLU A 118 36.67 -20.09 4.76
C GLU A 118 37.37 -21.10 5.68
N LYS A 119 38.29 -21.87 5.09
CA LYS A 119 39.20 -22.78 5.79
C LYS A 119 40.48 -22.04 6.15
#